data_AF-A0AA44NK32-F1
#
_entry.id   AF-A0AA44NK32-F1
#
_cell.length_a   1.000
_cell.length_b   1.000
_cell.length_c   1.000
_cell.angle_alpha   90.00
_cell.angle_beta   90.00
_cell.angle_gamma   90.00
#
_symmetry.space_group_name_H-M   'P 1'
#
loop_
_entity.id
_entity.type
_entity.pdbx_description
1 polymer ?
#
loop_
_entity_poly.entity_id
_entity_poly.type
_entity_poly.pdbx_seq_one_letter_code
_entity_poly.pdbx_strand_id
1 'polypeptide(L)'
;MSAGTLTLTNNSAVVAGSGTAFTTEVAAGDFIVVTVGGVPYTLPVKSVESGTALTLVSNYTGPTQSGAAWSAVPRVALNMVTAALVAQSAEALRGLNYDKQNWQQVF
;
A
#
# COMPACT_ATOMS: atom_id res chain seq x y z
N MET A 1 0.61 -4.75 12.47
CA MET A 1 1.18 -5.96 11.85
C MET A 1 0.09 -7.00 11.80
N SER A 2 -0.13 -7.62 10.64
CA SER A 2 -1.14 -8.67 10.45
C SER A 2 -0.72 -9.96 11.15
N ALA A 3 -1.69 -10.85 11.39
CA ALA A 3 -1.41 -12.15 11.98
C ALA A 3 -0.68 -13.08 10.99
N GLY A 4 0.07 -14.05 11.53
CA GLY A 4 0.84 -14.99 10.74
C GLY A 4 2.09 -14.39 10.09
N THR A 5 2.69 -15.17 9.19
CA THR A 5 3.95 -14.81 8.51
C THR A 5 3.93 -15.21 7.05
N LEU A 6 4.80 -14.59 6.26
CA LEU A 6 4.91 -14.83 4.82
C LEU A 6 6.20 -15.56 4.46
N THR A 7 6.08 -16.44 3.47
CA THR A 7 7.20 -16.94 2.69
C THR A 7 7.17 -16.28 1.33
N LEU A 8 8.25 -15.58 1.02
CA LEU A 8 8.49 -14.90 -0.25
C LEU A 8 9.69 -15.52 -0.93
N THR A 9 9.55 -15.82 -2.21
CA THR A 9 10.61 -16.42 -3.02
C THR A 9 11.06 -15.42 -4.08
N ASN A 10 12.36 -15.21 -4.20
CA ASN A 10 12.93 -14.34 -5.21
C ASN A 10 12.47 -14.77 -6.61
N ASN A 11 12.10 -13.79 -7.43
CA ASN A 11 11.60 -13.96 -8.78
C ASN A 11 10.32 -14.81 -8.88
N SER A 12 9.46 -14.77 -7.85
CA SER A 12 8.15 -15.42 -7.84
C SER A 12 7.05 -14.42 -7.49
N ALA A 13 5.89 -14.55 -8.12
CA ALA A 13 4.68 -13.80 -7.74
C ALA A 13 3.85 -14.54 -6.66
N VAL A 14 4.18 -15.78 -6.34
CA VAL A 14 3.43 -16.57 -5.37
C VAL A 14 3.90 -16.24 -3.96
N VAL A 15 2.93 -15.96 -3.07
CA VAL A 15 3.16 -15.73 -1.65
C VAL A 15 2.46 -16.82 -0.86
N ALA A 16 3.21 -17.51 -0.01
CA ALA A 16 2.67 -18.48 0.92
C ALA A 16 2.59 -17.87 2.32
N GLY A 17 1.43 -17.95 2.95
CA GLY A 17 1.19 -17.54 4.32
C GLY A 17 1.20 -18.73 5.28
N SER A 18 1.63 -18.48 6.51
CA SER A 18 1.50 -19.41 7.64
C SER A 18 0.77 -18.70 8.78
N GLY A 19 -0.38 -19.25 9.20
CA GLY A 19 -1.25 -18.62 10.21
C GLY A 19 -1.91 -17.32 9.74
N THR A 20 -1.98 -17.10 8.42
CA THR A 20 -2.62 -15.93 7.80
C THR A 20 -4.10 -16.20 7.51
N ALA A 21 -4.88 -15.12 7.33
CA ALA A 21 -6.27 -15.17 6.90
C ALA A 21 -6.52 -14.24 5.69
N PHE A 22 -5.82 -14.46 4.57
CA PHE A 22 -5.87 -13.53 3.43
C PHE A 22 -7.27 -13.26 2.90
N THR A 23 -8.14 -14.27 2.87
CA THR A 23 -9.52 -14.13 2.36
C THR A 23 -10.37 -13.12 3.14
N THR A 24 -9.97 -12.77 4.36
CA THR A 24 -10.65 -11.77 5.20
C THR A 24 -9.85 -10.48 5.38
N GLU A 25 -8.53 -10.52 5.18
CA GLU A 25 -7.64 -9.38 5.45
C GLU A 25 -7.26 -8.57 4.20
N VAL A 26 -7.30 -9.17 3.01
CA VAL A 26 -6.86 -8.53 1.76
C VAL A 26 -7.73 -8.95 0.58
N ALA A 27 -7.88 -8.05 -0.39
CA ALA A 27 -8.52 -8.32 -1.67
C ALA A 27 -7.60 -8.00 -2.85
N ALA A 28 -7.92 -8.56 -4.02
CA ALA A 28 -7.23 -8.28 -5.29
C ALA A 28 -7.20 -6.78 -5.61
N GLY A 29 -6.01 -6.16 -5.65
CA GLY A 29 -5.79 -4.72 -5.84
C GLY A 29 -5.39 -3.97 -4.57
N ASP A 30 -5.43 -4.63 -3.40
CA ASP A 30 -4.80 -4.10 -2.18
C ASP A 30 -3.29 -4.37 -2.21
N PHE A 31 -2.60 -3.92 -1.17
CA PHE A 31 -1.16 -4.07 -1.03
C PHE A 31 -0.83 -4.82 0.26
N ILE A 32 0.27 -5.56 0.24
CA ILE A 32 0.92 -6.06 1.46
C ILE A 32 2.29 -5.42 1.58
N VAL A 33 2.68 -5.07 2.81
CA VAL A 33 4.00 -4.51 3.11
C VAL A 33 4.77 -5.49 3.99
N VAL A 34 6.00 -5.77 3.60
CA VAL A 34 6.95 -6.62 4.34
C VAL A 34 8.29 -5.91 4.45
N THR A 35 9.06 -6.20 5.50
CA THR A 35 10.45 -5.74 5.61
C THR A 35 11.36 -6.96 5.58
N VAL A 36 12.20 -7.05 4.54
CA VAL A 36 13.15 -8.15 4.34
C VAL A 36 14.56 -7.58 4.29
N GLY A 37 15.45 -8.05 5.16
CA GLY A 37 16.83 -7.53 5.25
C GLY A 37 16.92 -6.03 5.55
N GLY A 38 15.94 -5.46 6.26
CA GLY A 38 15.87 -4.02 6.57
C GLY A 38 15.27 -3.15 5.46
N VAL A 39 14.92 -3.74 4.31
CA VAL A 39 14.31 -3.01 3.18
C VAL A 39 12.79 -3.27 3.15
N PRO A 40 11.94 -2.23 3.13
CA PRO A 40 10.51 -2.39 2.97
C PRO A 40 10.14 -2.67 1.51
N TYR A 41 9.25 -3.63 1.30
CA TYR A 41 8.67 -3.97 0.01
C TYR A 41 7.16 -3.79 0.06
N THR A 42 6.64 -2.96 -0.84
CA THR A 42 5.20 -2.76 -1.05
C THR A 42 4.75 -3.60 -2.24
N LEU A 43 4.00 -4.66 -1.97
CA LEU A 43 3.70 -5.71 -2.93
C LEU A 43 2.20 -5.68 -3.28
N PRO A 44 1.83 -5.29 -4.52
CA PRO A 44 0.44 -5.28 -4.95
C PRO A 44 -0.12 -6.70 -5.12
N VAL A 45 -1.28 -6.97 -4.54
CA VAL A 45 -1.99 -8.25 -4.62
C VAL A 45 -2.76 -8.33 -5.93
N LYS A 46 -2.52 -9.36 -6.73
CA LYS A 46 -3.26 -9.67 -7.95
C LYS A 46 -4.51 -10.48 -7.67
N SER A 47 -4.40 -11.53 -6.86
CA SER A 47 -5.49 -12.43 -6.49
C SER A 47 -5.21 -13.09 -5.15
N VAL A 48 -6.28 -13.47 -4.44
CA VAL A 48 -6.22 -14.28 -3.22
C VAL A 48 -6.76 -15.65 -3.57
N GLU A 49 -5.92 -16.68 -3.44
CA GLU A 49 -6.27 -18.06 -3.80
C GLU A 49 -6.89 -18.80 -2.61
N SER A 50 -6.39 -18.51 -1.40
CA SER A 50 -6.90 -19.08 -0.14
C SER A 50 -6.49 -18.20 1.05
N GLY A 51 -6.89 -18.58 2.27
CA GLY A 51 -6.45 -17.89 3.50
C GLY A 51 -4.92 -17.86 3.69
N THR A 52 -4.19 -18.73 3.00
CA THR A 52 -2.73 -18.90 3.12
C THR A 52 -1.99 -18.82 1.78
N ALA A 53 -2.66 -18.45 0.69
CA ALA A 53 -2.01 -18.29 -0.60
C ALA A 53 -2.58 -17.09 -1.36
N LEU A 54 -1.69 -16.27 -1.91
CA LEU A 54 -2.05 -15.18 -2.81
C LEU A 54 -1.00 -15.03 -3.91
N THR A 55 -1.40 -14.33 -4.98
CA THR A 55 -0.53 -14.02 -6.12
C THR A 55 -0.35 -12.51 -6.21
N LEU A 56 0.89 -12.06 -6.46
CA LEU A 56 1.25 -10.66 -6.66
C LEU A 56 1.08 -10.24 -8.13
N VAL A 57 0.99 -8.93 -8.38
CA VAL A 57 0.94 -8.40 -9.75
C VAL A 57 2.28 -8.58 -10.47
N SER A 58 3.38 -8.35 -9.74
CA SER A 58 4.75 -8.51 -10.24
C SER A 58 5.52 -9.47 -9.36
N ASN A 59 6.52 -10.15 -9.93
CA ASN A 59 7.41 -11.02 -9.19
C ASN A 59 8.10 -10.24 -8.06
N TYR A 60 8.20 -10.87 -6.89
CA TYR A 60 8.97 -10.34 -5.78
C TYR A 60 10.47 -10.35 -6.11
N THR A 61 11.11 -9.19 -6.03
CA THR A 61 12.51 -8.98 -6.43
C THR A 61 13.49 -9.00 -5.26
N GLY A 62 13.00 -9.07 -4.02
CA GLY A 62 13.84 -9.13 -2.83
C GLY A 62 14.41 -10.52 -2.54
N PRO A 63 15.22 -10.66 -1.47
CA PRO A 63 15.77 -11.93 -1.03
C PRO A 63 14.67 -12.92 -0.62
N THR A 64 14.84 -14.20 -0.95
CA THR A 64 13.96 -15.27 -0.47
C THR A 64 13.99 -15.29 1.06
N GLN A 65 12.81 -15.18 1.69
CA GLN A 65 12.66 -15.19 3.13
C GLN A 65 11.38 -15.92 3.53
N SER A 66 11.50 -16.76 4.56
CA SER A 66 10.36 -17.35 5.27
C SER A 66 10.18 -16.69 6.63
N GLY A 67 8.96 -16.72 7.17
CA GLY A 67 8.65 -16.14 8.47
C GLY A 67 8.59 -14.60 8.46
N ALA A 68 8.43 -13.98 7.29
CA ALA A 68 8.43 -12.53 7.17
C ALA A 68 7.18 -11.92 7.83
N ALA A 69 7.42 -10.91 8.66
CA ALA A 69 6.40 -10.05 9.19
C ALA A 69 5.72 -9.25 8.07
N TRP A 70 4.40 -9.05 8.16
CA TRP A 70 3.66 -8.36 7.12
C TRP A 70 2.52 -7.49 7.66
N SER A 71 2.03 -6.57 6.83
CA SER A 71 0.82 -5.78 7.11
C SER A 71 0.00 -5.61 5.83
N ALA A 72 -1.31 -5.80 5.94
CA ALA A 72 -2.26 -5.45 4.90
C ALA A 72 -2.42 -3.92 4.79
N VAL A 73 -2.44 -3.41 3.56
CA VAL A 73 -2.70 -2.01 3.24
C VAL A 73 -3.88 -1.95 2.26
N PRO A 74 -5.08 -1.53 2.71
CA PRO A 74 -6.24 -1.41 1.86
C PRO A 74 -6.00 -0.39 0.75
N ARG A 75 -6.47 -0.64 -0.48
CA ARG A 75 -6.31 0.31 -1.61
C ARG A 75 -6.86 1.72 -1.30
N VAL A 76 -7.90 1.81 -0.47
CA VAL A 76 -8.55 3.07 -0.11
C VAL A 76 -7.59 3.94 0.71
N ALA A 77 -6.73 3.34 1.55
CA ALA A 77 -5.75 4.09 2.33
C ALA A 77 -4.75 4.83 1.42
N LEU A 78 -4.29 4.20 0.33
CA LEU A 78 -3.39 4.85 -0.63
C LEU A 78 -4.12 5.91 -1.48
N ASN A 79 -5.35 5.64 -1.90
CA ASN A 79 -6.16 6.63 -2.63
C ASN A 79 -6.50 7.86 -1.79
N MET A 80 -6.72 7.69 -0.48
CA MET A 80 -7.00 8.79 0.43
C MET A 80 -5.78 9.72 0.60
N VAL A 81 -4.55 9.22 0.57
CA VAL A 81 -3.35 10.07 0.62
C VAL A 81 -3.29 10.99 -0.60
N THR A 82 -3.51 10.45 -1.81
CA THR A 82 -3.56 11.25 -3.04
C THR A 82 -4.71 12.25 -2.99
N ALA A 83 -5.90 11.83 -2.52
CA ALA A 83 -7.06 12.72 -2.41
C ALA A 83 -6.84 13.85 -1.39
N ALA A 84 -6.23 13.56 -0.24
CA ALA A 84 -5.91 14.56 0.78
C ALA A 84 -4.89 15.59 0.27
N LEU A 85 -3.86 15.15 -0.47
CA LEU A 85 -2.90 16.07 -1.09
C LEU A 85 -3.57 16.99 -2.12
N VAL A 86 -4.49 16.46 -2.92
CA VAL A 86 -5.27 17.27 -3.88
C VAL A 86 -6.16 18.27 -3.15
N ALA A 87 -6.83 17.85 -2.06
CA ALA A 87 -7.66 18.75 -1.25
C ALA A 87 -6.81 19.89 -0.65
N GLN A 88 -5.67 19.56 -0.05
CA GLN A 88 -4.77 20.54 0.57
C GLN A 88 -4.22 21.54 -0.46
N SER A 89 -3.82 21.07 -1.64
CA SER A 89 -3.34 21.94 -2.71
C SER A 89 -4.44 22.86 -3.25
N ALA A 90 -5.67 22.34 -3.41
CA ALA A 90 -6.83 23.15 -3.81
C ALA A 90 -7.20 24.22 -2.76
N GLU A 91 -7.08 23.89 -1.47
CA GLU A 91 -7.27 24.83 -0.37
C GLU A 91 -6.20 25.92 -0.36
N ALA A 92 -4.92 25.55 -0.51
CA ALA A 92 -3.82 26.50 -0.59
C ALA A 92 -3.99 27.46 -1.79
N LEU A 93 -4.36 26.93 -2.96
CA LEU A 93 -4.66 27.73 -4.16
C LEU A 93 -5.84 28.69 -3.95
N ARG A 94 -6.92 28.23 -3.28
CA ARG A 94 -8.04 29.11 -2.91
C ARG A 94 -7.58 30.24 -1.99
N GLY A 95 -6.78 29.93 -0.97
CA GLY A 95 -6.21 30.93 -0.06
C GLY A 95 -5.40 32.00 -0.80
N LEU A 96 -4.50 31.60 -1.70
CA LEU A 96 -3.70 32.53 -2.52
C LEU A 96 -4.55 33.42 -3.43
N ASN A 97 -5.61 32.86 -4.03
CA ASN A 97 -6.52 33.64 -4.88
C ASN A 97 -7.30 34.68 -4.07
N TYR A 98 -7.76 34.34 -2.87
CA TYR A 98 -8.43 35.31 -1.99
C TYR A 98 -7.48 36.41 -1.53
N ASP A 99 -6.26 36.06 -1.16
CA ASP A 99 -5.24 37.05 -0.81
C ASP A 99 -5.01 38.01 -1.98
N LYS A 100 -4.73 37.49 -3.18
CA LYS A 100 -4.56 38.32 -4.40
C LYS A 100 -5.74 39.26 -4.65
N GLN A 101 -6.98 38.77 -4.54
CA GLN A 101 -8.18 39.61 -4.71
C GLN A 101 -8.28 40.71 -3.66
N ASN A 102 -7.92 40.43 -2.41
CA ASN A 102 -7.91 41.42 -1.33
C ASN A 102 -6.85 42.50 -1.59
N TRP A 103 -5.64 42.12 -2.00
CA TRP A 103 -4.57 43.08 -2.32
C TRP A 103 -4.95 43.99 -3.50
N GLN A 104 -5.63 43.48 -4.52
CA GLN A 104 -6.13 44.28 -5.66
C GLN A 104 -7.25 45.26 -5.30
N GLN A 105 -7.84 45.17 -4.10
CA GLN A 105 -8.83 46.16 -3.64
C GLN A 105 -8.19 47.34 -2.93
N VAL A 106 -6.96 47.19 -2.44
CA VAL A 106 -6.25 48.19 -1.63
C VAL A 106 -5.22 48.97 -2.47
N PHE A 107 -4.83 48.46 -3.64
CA PHE A 107 -3.89 49.06 -4.59
C PHE A 107 -4.46 49.04 -6.01
#